data_AF-A0A6A5EZ66-F1
#
_entry.id   AF-A0A6A5EZ66-F1
#
_cell.length_a   1.000
_cell.length_b   1.000
_cell.length_c   1.000
_cell.angle_alpha   90.00
_cell.angle_beta   90.00
_cell.angle_gamma   90.00
#
_symmetry.space_group_name_H-M   'P 1'
#
loop_
_entity.id
_entity.type
_entity.pdbx_description
1 polymer ?
#
loop_
_entity_poly.entity_id
_entity_poly.type
_entity_poly.pdbx_seq_one_letter_code
_entity_poly.pdbx_strand_id
1 'polypeptide(L)'
;MIQKRRLKIQEVKHSVDLSEEDADREIAEGVQVFTSLKESVERGLTKLINMIKEKQKTTEKQAEAFIKELEQEISELMKRSTEVEHLSRSEDHLHLLQSVQPLNIQQPPPTKDWTEVSIRPSSYEGTVVKAVAQLEETLSKQMRKRLAESELKRVQQYAVDVTLDPDTAHPGLILSDDGKEVNLDGPVLWPEIYDRIPVNFGHQRRRRTCWENT
;
A
#
# COMPACT_ATOMS: atom_id res chain seq x y z
N MET A 1 16.37 56.07 -29.00
CA MET A 1 15.45 56.02 -27.84
C MET A 1 14.18 55.21 -28.09
N ILE A 2 13.43 55.46 -29.18
CA ILE A 2 12.16 54.76 -29.46
C ILE A 2 12.36 53.24 -29.67
N GLN A 3 13.36 52.81 -30.45
CA GLN A 3 13.61 51.38 -30.69
C GLN A 3 13.96 50.61 -29.42
N LYS A 4 14.77 51.21 -28.52
CA LYS A 4 15.09 50.61 -27.21
C LYS A 4 13.83 50.36 -26.36
N ARG A 5 12.87 51.30 -26.39
CA ARG A 5 11.57 51.13 -25.71
C ARG A 5 10.71 50.03 -26.36
N ARG A 6 10.71 49.91 -27.69
CA ARG A 6 10.01 48.82 -28.41
C ARG A 6 10.57 47.44 -28.05
N LEU A 7 11.90 47.29 -28.03
CA LEU A 7 12.56 46.05 -27.58
C LEU A 7 12.18 45.71 -26.14
N LYS A 8 12.18 46.70 -25.24
CA LYS A 8 11.79 46.45 -23.84
C LYS A 8 10.33 46.00 -23.69
N ILE A 9 9.42 46.54 -24.51
CA ILE A 9 8.03 46.09 -24.54
C ILE A 9 7.94 44.61 -24.98
N GLN A 10 8.70 44.20 -25.99
CA GLN A 10 8.72 42.79 -26.42
C GLN A 10 9.29 41.86 -25.35
N GLU A 11 10.37 42.28 -24.68
CA GLU A 11 10.96 41.52 -23.56
C GLU A 11 9.95 41.34 -22.40
N VAL A 12 9.22 42.40 -22.03
CA VAL A 12 8.20 42.33 -20.98
C VAL A 12 7.04 41.43 -21.41
N LYS A 13 6.56 41.52 -22.66
CA LYS A 13 5.51 40.63 -23.17
C LYS A 13 5.93 39.17 -23.09
N HIS A 14 7.13 38.85 -23.58
CA HIS A 14 7.64 37.49 -23.53
C HIS A 14 7.79 36.98 -22.08
N SER A 15 8.20 37.84 -21.14
CA SER A 15 8.25 37.47 -19.72
C SER A 15 6.87 37.20 -19.12
N VAL A 16 5.81 37.85 -19.60
CA VAL A 16 4.44 37.58 -19.18
C VAL A 16 3.99 36.24 -19.74
N ASP A 17 4.23 35.97 -21.03
CA ASP A 17 3.88 34.70 -21.68
C ASP A 17 4.57 33.51 -20.96
N LEU A 18 5.86 33.62 -20.66
CA LEU A 18 6.59 32.59 -19.89
C LEU A 18 6.02 32.41 -18.48
N SER A 19 5.59 33.49 -17.82
CA SER A 19 4.97 33.41 -16.49
C SER A 19 3.61 32.73 -16.53
N GLU A 20 2.86 32.88 -17.61
CA GLU A 20 1.58 32.19 -17.82
C GLU A 20 1.80 30.69 -18.03
N GLU A 21 2.75 30.32 -18.90
CA GLU A 21 3.14 28.91 -19.10
C GLU A 21 3.64 28.25 -17.81
N ASP A 22 4.44 28.95 -17.01
CA ASP A 22 4.93 28.47 -15.72
C ASP A 22 3.77 28.28 -14.72
N ALA A 23 2.80 29.20 -14.67
CA ALA A 23 1.63 29.08 -13.80
C ALA A 23 0.75 27.88 -14.17
N ASP A 24 0.48 27.70 -15.47
CA ASP A 24 -0.29 26.55 -15.98
C ASP A 24 0.39 25.22 -15.65
N ARG A 25 1.71 25.17 -15.76
CA ARG A 25 2.49 23.98 -15.37
C ARG A 25 2.35 23.66 -13.89
N GLU A 26 2.53 24.65 -13.00
CA GLU A 26 2.38 24.45 -11.55
C GLU A 26 0.94 24.02 -11.18
N ILE A 27 -0.08 24.58 -11.85
CA ILE A 27 -1.47 24.16 -11.67
C ILE A 27 -1.64 22.70 -12.09
N ALA A 28 -1.15 22.30 -13.26
CA ALA A 28 -1.28 20.94 -13.75
C ALA A 28 -0.58 19.92 -12.82
N GLU A 29 0.65 20.23 -12.38
CA GLU A 29 1.37 19.41 -11.40
C GLU A 29 0.60 19.31 -10.07
N GLY A 30 0.10 20.43 -9.56
CA GLY A 30 -0.74 20.49 -8.37
C GLY A 30 -1.98 19.61 -8.49
N VAL A 31 -2.74 19.75 -9.58
CA VAL A 31 -3.94 18.95 -9.86
C VAL A 31 -3.61 17.46 -9.87
N GLN A 32 -2.51 17.07 -10.51
CA GLN A 32 -2.08 15.66 -10.56
C GLN A 32 -1.78 15.11 -9.16
N VAL A 33 -1.08 15.88 -8.33
CA VAL A 33 -0.74 15.49 -6.95
C VAL A 33 -2.01 15.34 -6.11
N PHE A 34 -2.88 16.35 -6.09
CA PHE A 34 -4.10 16.32 -5.29
C PHE A 34 -5.08 15.23 -5.75
N THR A 35 -5.16 14.96 -7.06
CA THR A 35 -5.93 13.83 -7.59
C THR A 35 -5.41 12.50 -7.05
N SER A 36 -4.09 12.29 -7.09
CA SER A 36 -3.48 11.06 -6.54
C SER A 36 -3.72 10.88 -5.04
N LEU A 37 -3.68 11.98 -4.28
CA LEU A 37 -3.94 11.96 -2.83
C LEU A 37 -5.41 11.60 -2.55
N LYS A 38 -6.35 12.19 -3.28
CA LYS A 38 -7.78 11.88 -3.19
C LYS A 38 -8.05 10.39 -3.44
N GLU A 39 -7.48 9.84 -4.51
CA GLU A 39 -7.60 8.40 -4.82
C GLU A 39 -7.02 7.51 -3.70
N SER A 40 -5.91 7.91 -3.07
CA SER A 40 -5.35 7.19 -1.93
C SER A 40 -6.30 7.15 -0.73
N VAL A 41 -6.98 8.26 -0.43
CA VAL A 41 -8.01 8.33 0.63
C VAL A 41 -9.20 7.44 0.28
N GLU A 42 -9.73 7.51 -0.94
CA GLU A 42 -10.85 6.69 -1.42
C GLU A 42 -10.54 5.19 -1.37
N ARG A 43 -9.33 4.79 -1.79
CA ARG A 43 -8.84 3.41 -1.64
C ARG A 43 -8.76 3.00 -0.16
N GLY A 44 -8.27 3.87 0.72
CA GLY A 44 -8.21 3.63 2.16
C GLY A 44 -9.59 3.37 2.76
N LEU A 45 -10.57 4.20 2.40
CA LEU A 45 -11.97 4.04 2.81
C LEU A 45 -12.56 2.71 2.32
N THR A 46 -12.34 2.37 1.05
CA THR A 46 -12.81 1.11 0.46
C THR A 46 -12.23 -0.10 1.18
N LYS A 47 -10.94 -0.07 1.52
CA LYS A 47 -10.27 -1.13 2.30
C LYS A 47 -10.88 -1.29 3.69
N LEU A 48 -11.15 -0.19 4.41
CA LEU A 48 -11.79 -0.21 5.72
C LEU A 48 -13.17 -0.88 5.66
N ILE A 49 -14.01 -0.45 4.71
CA ILE A 49 -15.36 -1.01 4.52
C ILE A 49 -15.29 -2.51 4.23
N ASN A 50 -14.41 -2.93 3.31
CA ASN A 50 -14.28 -4.34 2.96
C ASN A 50 -13.80 -5.20 4.14
N MET A 51 -12.84 -4.69 4.93
CA MET A 51 -12.37 -5.40 6.13
C MET A 51 -13.50 -5.61 7.15
N ILE A 52 -14.36 -4.61 7.36
CA ILE A 52 -15.51 -4.74 8.27
C ILE A 52 -16.52 -5.74 7.71
N LYS A 53 -16.85 -5.63 6.41
CA LYS A 53 -17.79 -6.54 5.74
C LYS A 53 -17.34 -7.99 5.78
N GLU A 54 -16.06 -8.28 5.55
CA GLU A 54 -15.55 -9.65 5.59
C GLU A 54 -15.61 -10.23 7.01
N LYS A 55 -15.23 -9.46 8.05
CA LYS A 55 -15.38 -9.89 9.45
C LYS A 55 -16.83 -10.14 9.85
N GLN A 56 -17.74 -9.29 9.37
CA GLN A 56 -19.17 -9.47 9.58
C GLN A 56 -19.64 -10.78 8.92
N LYS A 57 -19.30 -10.97 7.64
CA LYS A 57 -19.67 -12.16 6.86
C LYS A 57 -19.16 -13.47 7.47
N THR A 58 -17.96 -13.48 8.05
CA THR A 58 -17.45 -14.67 8.76
C THR A 58 -18.26 -14.98 10.00
N THR A 59 -18.65 -13.95 10.76
CA THR A 59 -19.49 -14.10 11.96
C THR A 59 -20.89 -14.58 11.58
N GLU A 60 -21.48 -14.02 10.53
CA GLU A 60 -22.79 -14.43 9.99
C GLU A 60 -22.79 -15.89 9.51
N LYS A 61 -21.76 -16.31 8.77
CA LYS A 61 -21.63 -17.72 8.34
C LYS A 61 -21.53 -18.70 9.50
N GLN A 62 -20.80 -18.32 10.55
CA GLN A 62 -20.69 -19.14 11.75
C GLN A 62 -22.05 -19.23 12.46
N ALA A 63 -22.78 -18.12 12.55
CA ALA A 63 -24.13 -18.09 13.09
C ALA A 63 -25.10 -18.98 12.30
N GLU A 64 -25.09 -18.86 10.97
CA GLU A 64 -25.94 -19.64 10.08
C GLU A 64 -25.68 -21.15 10.21
N ALA A 65 -24.42 -21.55 10.37
CA ALA A 65 -24.06 -22.95 10.59
C ALA A 65 -24.64 -23.50 11.90
N PHE A 66 -24.53 -22.75 13.00
CA PHE A 66 -25.11 -23.16 14.28
C PHE A 66 -26.64 -23.18 14.26
N ILE A 67 -27.28 -22.19 13.63
CA ILE A 67 -28.73 -22.14 13.48
C ILE A 67 -29.23 -23.38 12.71
N LYS A 68 -28.60 -23.73 11.59
CA LYS A 68 -28.98 -24.92 10.81
C LYS A 68 -28.86 -26.22 11.60
N GLU A 69 -27.81 -26.36 12.40
CA GLU A 69 -27.61 -27.55 13.25
C GLU A 69 -28.71 -27.62 14.33
N LEU A 70 -29.05 -26.49 14.96
CA LEU A 70 -30.14 -26.40 15.94
C LEU A 70 -31.52 -26.68 15.31
N GLU A 71 -31.81 -26.13 14.14
CA GLU A 71 -33.08 -26.36 13.42
C GLU A 71 -33.26 -27.85 13.07
N GLN A 72 -32.17 -28.53 12.70
CA GLN A 72 -32.17 -29.96 12.44
C GLN A 72 -32.42 -30.77 13.72
N GLU A 73 -31.73 -30.46 14.82
CA GLU A 73 -31.92 -31.13 16.11
C GLU A 73 -33.35 -30.94 16.64
N ILE A 74 -33.89 -29.72 16.55
CA ILE A 74 -35.29 -29.43 16.91
C ILE A 74 -36.25 -30.26 16.05
N SER A 75 -36.00 -30.37 14.74
CA SER A 75 -36.86 -31.15 13.83
C SER A 75 -36.88 -32.65 14.16
N GLU A 76 -35.71 -33.21 14.49
CA GLU A 76 -35.58 -34.61 14.92
C GLU A 76 -36.27 -34.86 16.27
N LEU A 77 -36.09 -33.96 17.23
CA LEU A 77 -36.75 -34.01 18.54
C LEU A 77 -38.27 -33.89 18.42
N MET A 78 -38.76 -32.96 17.59
CA MET A 78 -40.20 -32.80 17.32
C MET A 78 -40.80 -34.07 16.70
N LYS A 79 -40.12 -34.67 15.71
CA LYS A 79 -40.56 -35.92 15.09
C LYS A 79 -40.71 -37.03 16.14
N ARG A 80 -39.68 -37.24 16.97
CA ARG A 80 -39.72 -38.26 18.03
C ARG A 80 -40.80 -37.96 19.08
N SER A 81 -41.00 -36.69 19.46
CA SER A 81 -42.08 -36.29 20.36
C SER A 81 -43.43 -36.73 19.82
N THR A 82 -43.71 -36.46 18.54
CA THR A 82 -44.98 -36.86 17.90
C THR A 82 -45.16 -38.37 17.82
N GLU A 83 -44.09 -39.13 17.56
CA GLU A 83 -44.13 -40.60 17.55
C GLU A 83 -44.42 -41.17 18.96
N VAL A 84 -43.78 -40.62 19.99
CA VAL A 84 -44.00 -41.02 21.39
C VAL A 84 -45.41 -40.66 21.85
N GLU A 85 -45.90 -39.46 21.53
CA GLU A 85 -47.27 -39.04 21.82
C GLU A 85 -48.30 -39.96 21.16
N HIS A 86 -48.09 -40.32 19.89
CA HIS A 86 -48.97 -41.25 19.17
C HIS A 86 -49.00 -42.63 19.83
N LEU A 87 -47.84 -43.19 20.20
CA LEU A 87 -47.77 -44.48 20.89
C LEU A 87 -48.43 -44.46 22.28
N SER A 88 -48.29 -43.36 23.03
CA SER A 88 -48.93 -43.23 24.34
C SER A 88 -50.46 -43.24 24.28
N ARG A 89 -51.04 -42.88 23.14
CA ARG A 89 -52.50 -42.87 22.90
C ARG A 89 -53.00 -44.19 22.30
N SER A 90 -52.10 -45.13 21.97
CA SER A 90 -52.46 -46.42 21.38
C SER A 90 -53.04 -47.36 22.43
N GLU A 91 -54.27 -47.82 22.21
CA GLU A 91 -54.92 -48.85 23.06
C GLU A 91 -54.44 -50.28 22.74
N ASP A 92 -53.76 -50.48 21.59
CA ASP A 92 -53.16 -51.76 21.22
C ASP A 92 -51.80 -51.96 21.90
N HIS A 93 -51.81 -52.76 22.98
CA HIS A 93 -50.62 -53.08 23.76
C HIS A 93 -49.58 -53.93 23.01
N LEU A 94 -50.00 -54.70 21.99
CA LEU A 94 -49.11 -55.58 21.22
C LEU A 94 -48.33 -54.76 20.17
N HIS A 95 -49.01 -53.79 19.54
CA HIS A 95 -48.38 -52.77 18.69
C HIS A 95 -47.41 -51.89 19.48
N LEU A 96 -47.74 -51.54 20.73
CA LEU A 96 -46.87 -50.76 21.61
C LEU A 96 -45.54 -51.49 21.87
N LEU A 97 -45.59 -52.78 22.22
CA LEU A 97 -44.39 -53.61 22.44
C LEU A 97 -43.51 -53.75 21.19
N GLN A 98 -44.12 -53.83 19.99
CA GLN A 98 -43.38 -53.93 18.73
C GLN A 98 -42.75 -52.60 18.28
N SER A 99 -43.39 -51.47 18.59
CA SER A 99 -42.96 -50.13 18.16
C SER A 99 -41.94 -49.46 19.08
N VAL A 100 -41.90 -49.80 20.37
CA VAL A 100 -40.84 -49.31 21.28
C VAL A 100 -39.45 -49.90 21.02
N GLN A 101 -39.35 -51.09 20.41
CA GLN A 101 -38.07 -51.72 20.07
C GLN A 101 -37.24 -50.92 19.04
N PRO A 102 -37.78 -50.52 17.88
CA PRO A 102 -37.03 -49.72 16.89
C PRO A 102 -36.80 -48.26 17.32
N LEU A 103 -37.63 -47.69 18.21
CA LEU A 103 -37.45 -46.32 18.71
C LEU A 103 -36.22 -46.12 19.60
N ASN A 104 -35.55 -47.22 19.98
CA ASN A 104 -34.35 -47.25 20.83
C ASN A 104 -34.40 -46.18 21.94
N ILE A 105 -35.46 -46.25 22.77
CA ILE A 105 -35.71 -45.29 23.85
C ILE A 105 -34.52 -45.21 24.83
N GLN A 106 -33.74 -46.28 24.91
CA GLN A 106 -32.56 -46.39 25.78
C GLN A 106 -31.30 -45.67 25.25
N GLN A 107 -31.26 -45.30 23.96
CA GLN A 107 -30.21 -44.45 23.39
C GLN A 107 -30.86 -43.18 22.82
N PRO A 108 -30.87 -42.08 23.59
CA PRO A 108 -31.19 -40.77 23.05
C PRO A 108 -30.28 -40.47 21.85
N PRO A 109 -30.75 -39.69 20.85
CA PRO A 109 -29.84 -39.10 19.89
C PRO A 109 -28.72 -38.38 20.64
N PRO A 110 -27.49 -38.34 20.10
CA PRO A 110 -26.43 -37.52 20.67
C PRO A 110 -26.86 -36.05 20.61
N THR A 111 -27.44 -35.54 21.69
CA THR A 111 -27.79 -34.13 21.84
C THR A 111 -26.53 -33.36 22.18
N LYS A 112 -26.22 -32.35 21.37
CA LYS A 112 -25.07 -31.49 21.61
C LYS A 112 -25.38 -30.59 22.80
N ASP A 113 -24.40 -30.41 23.69
CA ASP A 113 -24.52 -29.40 24.75
C ASP A 113 -24.34 -28.01 24.14
N TRP A 114 -25.44 -27.27 24.05
CA TRP A 114 -25.47 -25.90 23.50
C TRP A 114 -25.16 -24.83 24.54
N THR A 115 -25.02 -25.18 25.82
CA THR A 115 -24.87 -24.21 26.92
C THR A 115 -23.57 -23.40 26.81
N GLU A 116 -22.51 -24.00 26.26
CA GLU A 116 -21.21 -23.33 26.06
C GLU A 116 -21.03 -22.72 24.66
N VAL A 117 -21.97 -22.97 23.73
CA VAL A 117 -21.86 -22.49 22.35
C VAL A 117 -22.26 -21.02 22.29
N SER A 118 -21.25 -20.16 22.18
CA SER A 118 -21.44 -18.71 22.04
C SER A 118 -20.71 -18.19 20.81
N ILE A 119 -21.42 -17.41 19.99
CA ILE A 119 -20.81 -16.65 18.91
C ILE A 119 -20.23 -15.38 19.52
N ARG A 120 -18.91 -15.30 19.60
CA ARG A 120 -18.24 -14.07 20.03
C ARG A 120 -18.43 -13.00 18.94
N PRO A 121 -19.07 -11.86 19.23
CA PRO A 121 -19.13 -10.77 18.28
C PRO A 121 -17.71 -10.36 17.87
N SER A 122 -17.48 -10.24 16.56
CA SER A 122 -16.21 -9.69 16.07
C SER A 122 -16.01 -8.29 16.68
N SER A 123 -14.92 -8.09 17.41
CA SER A 123 -14.57 -6.73 17.85
C SER A 123 -14.14 -5.91 16.64
N TYR A 124 -14.91 -4.86 16.37
CA TYR A 124 -14.59 -3.83 15.37
C TYR A 124 -13.79 -2.67 15.99
N GLU A 125 -13.58 -2.68 17.30
CA GLU A 125 -12.89 -1.63 18.03
C GLU A 125 -11.46 -1.45 17.49
N GLY A 126 -11.05 -0.18 17.38
CA GLY A 126 -9.73 0.18 16.85
C GLY A 126 -9.55 -0.07 15.34
N THR A 127 -10.52 -0.62 14.63
CA THR A 127 -10.41 -0.88 13.18
C THR A 127 -10.25 0.42 12.38
N VAL A 128 -11.01 1.45 12.75
CA VAL A 128 -10.90 2.79 12.15
C VAL A 128 -9.53 3.40 12.43
N VAL A 129 -9.08 3.37 13.69
CA VAL A 129 -7.78 3.92 14.12
C VAL A 129 -6.64 3.27 13.34
N LYS A 130 -6.64 1.93 13.22
CA LYS A 130 -5.65 1.19 12.43
C LYS A 130 -5.69 1.58 10.95
N ALA A 131 -6.88 1.72 10.36
CA ALA A 131 -7.02 2.10 8.95
C ALA A 131 -6.53 3.53 8.69
N VAL A 132 -6.82 4.46 9.60
CA VAL A 132 -6.32 5.85 9.51
C VAL A 132 -4.80 5.89 9.65
N ALA A 133 -4.21 5.16 10.59
CA ALA A 133 -2.76 5.08 10.75
C ALA A 133 -2.06 4.52 9.49
N GLN A 134 -2.62 3.47 8.87
CA GLN A 134 -2.10 2.92 7.62
C GLN A 134 -2.23 3.90 6.44
N LEU A 135 -3.32 4.66 6.38
CA LEU A 135 -3.52 5.71 5.39
C LEU A 135 -2.49 6.81 5.58
N GLU A 136 -2.28 7.29 6.81
CA GLU A 136 -1.27 8.29 7.16
C GLU A 136 0.13 7.85 6.75
N GLU A 137 0.53 6.61 7.07
CA GLU A 137 1.83 6.06 6.69
C GLU A 137 1.99 6.05 5.16
N THR A 138 0.96 5.59 4.45
CA THR A 138 0.94 5.52 2.98
C THR A 138 1.08 6.91 2.36
N LEU A 139 0.29 7.88 2.83
CA LEU A 139 0.33 9.25 2.35
C LEU A 139 1.69 9.90 2.64
N SER A 140 2.21 9.74 3.85
CA SER A 140 3.51 10.27 4.26
C SER A 140 4.65 9.72 3.42
N LYS A 141 4.60 8.43 3.04
CA LYS A 141 5.58 7.82 2.14
C LYS A 141 5.47 8.40 0.72
N GLN A 142 4.25 8.55 0.20
CA GLN A 142 4.02 9.14 -1.13
C GLN A 142 4.50 10.60 -1.19
N MET A 143 4.19 11.41 -0.17
CA MET A 143 4.63 12.80 -0.09
C MET A 143 6.16 12.93 -0.05
N ARG A 144 6.83 12.14 0.80
CA ARG A 144 8.31 12.11 0.86
C ARG A 144 8.93 11.78 -0.49
N LYS A 145 8.39 10.77 -1.18
CA LYS A 145 8.86 10.39 -2.52
C LYS A 145 8.73 11.54 -3.53
N ARG A 146 7.57 12.19 -3.58
CA ARG A 146 7.33 13.31 -4.50
C ARG A 146 8.22 14.52 -4.20
N LEU A 147 8.43 14.83 -2.92
CA LEU A 147 9.36 15.89 -2.51
C LEU A 147 10.78 15.58 -2.98
N ALA A 148 11.24 14.35 -2.80
CA ALA A 148 12.56 13.94 -3.29
C ALA A 148 12.67 14.05 -4.83
N GLU A 149 11.65 13.65 -5.57
CA GLU A 149 11.60 13.78 -7.04
C GLU A 149 11.63 15.25 -7.50
N SER A 150 10.89 16.13 -6.82
CA SER A 150 10.89 17.57 -7.10
C SER A 150 12.25 18.22 -6.79
N GLU A 151 12.86 17.87 -5.66
CA GLU A 151 14.20 18.31 -5.30
C GLU A 151 15.25 17.85 -6.32
N LEU A 152 15.18 16.59 -6.76
CA LEU A 152 16.07 16.06 -7.79
C LEU A 152 15.92 16.83 -9.11
N LYS A 153 14.69 17.04 -9.60
CA LYS A 153 14.43 17.85 -10.80
C LYS A 153 15.01 19.25 -10.68
N ARG A 154 14.85 19.88 -9.50
CA ARG A 154 15.36 21.23 -9.24
C ARG A 154 16.88 21.28 -9.25
N VAL A 155 17.55 20.24 -8.77
CA VAL A 155 19.02 20.14 -8.80
C VAL A 155 19.52 19.86 -10.22
N GLN A 156 18.81 19.02 -10.99
CA GLN A 156 19.13 18.71 -12.40
C GLN A 156 19.07 19.92 -13.33
N GLN A 157 18.30 20.97 -12.99
CA GLN A 157 18.34 22.25 -13.74
C GLN A 157 19.72 22.92 -13.74
N TYR A 158 20.60 22.53 -12.81
CA TYR A 158 21.97 23.01 -12.68
C TYR A 158 23.00 21.95 -13.12
N ALA A 159 22.55 20.89 -13.81
CA ALA A 159 23.43 19.87 -14.33
C ALA A 159 24.39 20.48 -15.37
N VAL A 160 25.68 20.23 -15.19
CA VAL A 160 26.71 20.61 -16.14
C VAL A 160 27.46 19.37 -16.59
N ASP A 161 27.85 19.35 -17.85
CA ASP A 161 28.65 18.27 -18.38
C ASP A 161 30.10 18.41 -17.89
N VAL A 162 30.56 17.43 -17.10
CA VAL A 162 31.91 17.44 -16.51
C VAL A 162 32.74 16.34 -17.16
N THR A 163 33.94 16.68 -17.59
CA THR A 163 34.94 15.73 -18.10
C THR A 163 36.19 15.81 -17.23
N LEU A 164 36.84 14.66 -17.05
CA LEU A 164 38.13 14.55 -16.39
C LEU A 164 39.22 15.11 -17.31
N ASP A 165 40.15 15.88 -16.75
CA ASP A 165 41.26 16.47 -17.48
C ASP A 165 42.46 15.50 -17.52
N PRO A 166 42.79 14.91 -18.69
CA PRO A 166 43.88 13.95 -18.81
C PRO A 166 45.25 14.52 -18.41
N ASP A 167 45.45 15.83 -18.59
CA ASP A 167 46.72 16.49 -18.27
C ASP A 167 46.94 16.61 -16.76
N THR A 168 45.88 16.42 -15.96
CA THR A 168 45.93 16.44 -14.50
C THR A 168 45.81 15.06 -13.87
N ALA A 169 45.57 14.02 -14.67
CA ALA A 169 45.38 12.66 -14.16
C ALA A 169 46.70 12.06 -13.66
N HIS A 170 46.64 11.36 -12.53
CA HIS A 170 47.79 10.65 -11.98
C HIS A 170 48.19 9.48 -12.90
N PRO A 171 49.49 9.21 -13.12
CA PRO A 171 49.94 8.17 -14.06
C PRO A 171 49.44 6.74 -13.77
N GLY A 172 48.98 6.45 -12.56
CA GLY A 172 48.35 5.17 -12.20
C GLY A 172 46.84 5.10 -12.46
N LEU A 173 46.25 6.14 -13.07
CA LEU A 173 44.85 6.21 -13.45
C LEU A 173 44.70 6.13 -14.96
N ILE A 174 43.75 5.33 -15.43
CA ILE A 174 43.33 5.21 -16.82
C ILE A 174 41.98 5.91 -16.94
N LEU A 175 41.90 6.93 -17.78
CA LEU A 175 40.64 7.58 -18.14
C LEU A 175 40.00 6.88 -19.34
N SER A 176 38.67 6.86 -19.40
CA SER A 176 37.92 6.48 -20.60
C SER A 176 38.11 7.52 -21.72
N ASP A 177 37.87 7.13 -22.97
CA ASP A 177 38.01 8.01 -24.14
C ASP A 177 37.11 9.26 -24.08
N ASP A 178 35.97 9.16 -23.41
CA ASP A 178 35.03 10.27 -23.20
C ASP A 178 35.34 11.11 -21.95
N GLY A 179 36.38 10.74 -21.19
CA GLY A 179 36.79 11.40 -19.96
C GLY A 179 35.74 11.36 -18.84
N LYS A 180 34.79 10.42 -18.87
CA LYS A 180 33.72 10.28 -17.86
C LYS A 180 34.03 9.26 -16.77
N GLU A 181 34.91 8.31 -17.06
CA GLU A 181 35.27 7.22 -16.16
C GLU A 181 36.77 7.25 -15.83
N VAL A 182 37.12 6.76 -14.64
CA VAL A 182 38.49 6.58 -14.20
C VAL A 182 38.66 5.20 -13.57
N ASN A 183 39.66 4.48 -14.03
CA ASN A 183 40.06 3.17 -13.54
C ASN A 183 41.52 3.20 -13.05
N LEU A 184 41.91 2.23 -12.22
CA LEU A 184 43.29 2.08 -11.78
C LEU A 184 44.03 1.13 -12.73
N ASP A 185 45.28 1.48 -13.08
CA ASP A 185 46.15 0.59 -13.85
C ASP A 185 46.88 -0.39 -12.91
N GLY A 186 46.31 -1.59 -12.74
CA GLY A 186 46.97 -2.74 -12.07
C GLY A 186 46.84 -2.84 -10.53
N PRO A 187 47.41 -3.89 -9.91
CA PRO A 187 47.29 -4.16 -8.48
C PRO A 187 48.28 -3.33 -7.66
N VAL A 188 47.91 -2.09 -7.33
CA VAL A 188 48.70 -1.25 -6.42
C VAL A 188 48.32 -1.57 -4.97
N LEU A 189 49.33 -1.74 -4.10
CA LEU A 189 49.14 -1.93 -2.65
C LEU A 189 48.52 -0.67 -2.02
N TRP A 190 47.39 -0.87 -1.36
CA TRP A 190 46.45 0.16 -0.91
C TRP A 190 46.90 1.19 0.17
N PRO A 191 48.06 1.12 0.86
CA PRO A 191 48.33 2.11 1.92
C PRO A 191 48.79 3.51 1.47
N GLU A 192 49.28 3.73 0.25
CA GLU A 192 49.93 5.02 -0.12
C GLU A 192 49.08 5.97 -1.00
N ILE A 193 47.88 5.56 -1.41
CA ILE A 193 47.09 6.29 -2.43
C ILE A 193 46.25 7.43 -1.83
N TYR A 194 45.93 7.40 -0.53
CA TYR A 194 44.95 8.34 0.04
C TYR A 194 45.45 9.76 0.31
N ASP A 195 46.76 10.00 0.32
CA ASP A 195 47.26 11.29 0.81
C ASP A 195 47.49 12.35 -0.28
N ARG A 196 47.50 12.05 -1.59
CA ARG A 196 47.91 13.07 -2.59
C ARG A 196 47.57 12.83 -4.06
N ILE A 197 46.40 12.30 -4.42
CA ILE A 197 45.96 12.28 -5.83
C ILE A 197 44.90 13.36 -6.09
N PRO A 198 45.28 14.57 -6.53
CA PRO A 198 44.32 15.55 -7.03
C PRO A 198 43.87 15.13 -8.42
N VAL A 199 42.64 14.62 -8.55
CA VAL A 199 41.95 14.64 -9.84
C VAL A 199 41.23 15.99 -9.92
N ASN A 200 41.74 16.91 -10.73
CA ASN A 200 41.12 18.22 -10.88
C ASN A 200 39.97 18.12 -11.90
N PHE A 201 38.76 18.43 -11.43
CA PHE A 201 37.63 18.69 -12.32
C PHE A 201 37.80 20.09 -12.92
N GLY A 202 37.53 20.26 -14.22
CA GLY A 202 37.67 21.54 -14.92
C GLY A 202 37.06 22.73 -14.17
N HIS A 203 37.79 23.84 -14.10
CA HIS A 203 37.44 25.03 -13.33
C HIS A 203 36.12 25.70 -13.78
N GLN A 204 35.03 25.55 -13.00
CA GLN A 204 33.84 26.40 -13.12
C GLN A 204 33.69 27.29 -11.87
N ARG A 205 34.10 28.57 -11.96
CA ARG A 205 33.94 29.55 -10.86
C ARG A 205 32.47 29.98 -10.73
N ARG A 206 31.92 29.81 -9.52
CA ARG A 206 30.71 30.48 -8.98
C ARG A 206 29.40 30.28 -9.78
N ARG A 207 28.76 29.13 -9.60
CA ARG A 207 27.30 28.92 -9.65
C ARG A 207 26.97 27.61 -8.94
N ARG A 208 25.72 27.40 -8.50
CA ARG A 208 25.28 26.07 -8.05
C ARG A 208 25.43 25.14 -9.26
N THR A 209 26.19 24.06 -9.11
CA THR A 209 26.44 23.07 -10.17
C THR A 209 26.17 21.68 -9.60
N CYS A 210 25.56 20.82 -10.40
CA CYS A 210 25.40 19.39 -10.12
C CYS A 210 25.97 18.60 -11.30
N TRP A 211 26.49 17.40 -11.05
CA TRP A 211 26.88 16.44 -12.08
C TRP A 211 26.57 15.03 -11.58
N GLU A 212 26.22 14.14 -12.50
CA GLU A 212 26.12 12.69 -12.29
C GLU A 212 26.94 12.02 -13.39
N ASN A 213 27.73 11.01 -13.03
CA ASN A 213 28.36 10.16 -14.04
C ASN A 213 27.25 9.28 -14.64
N THR A 214 27.04 9.41 -15.95
CA THR A 214 26.00 8.66 -16.69
C THR A 214 26.63 7.48 -17.40
#